data_AF-A0A8T2B3B1-F1
#
_entry.id   AF-A0A8T2B3B1-F1
#
_cell.length_a   1.000
_cell.length_b   1.000
_cell.length_c   1.000
_cell.angle_alpha   90.00
_cell.angle_beta   90.00
_cell.angle_gamma   90.00
#
_symmetry.space_group_name_H-M   'P 1'
#
loop_
_entity.id
_entity.type
_entity.pdbx_description
1 polymer ?
#
loop_
_entity_poly.entity_id
_entity_poly.type
_entity_poly.pdbx_seq_one_letter_code
_entity_poly.pdbx_strand_id
1 'polypeptide(L)'
;MGNASENFDIEDLMSYGDDLINLLDVRNGFDVISQSFEQFQALNFACDEDFNQIQGSIEDCKKKLDVCKKKTEEAYSDVAAEDEIERLQKELDEEMERECKLKDELRVVTDELKDLNAQLISIDEHKQSTKRKERDGLRAEKKLSMYASVTKVIPDIDGPSKISGCILFFHHFSILSIFFT
;
A
#
# COMPACT_ATOMS: atom_id res chain seq x y z
N MET A 1 -52.28 -25.39 -92.85
CA MET A 1 -51.48 -24.39 -92.12
C MET A 1 -50.05 -24.59 -92.58
N GLY A 2 -49.51 -23.64 -93.35
CA GLY A 2 -48.26 -23.81 -94.09
C GLY A 2 -47.05 -23.48 -93.23
N ASN A 3 -46.12 -24.43 -93.17
CA ASN A 3 -44.80 -24.25 -92.57
C ASN A 3 -43.92 -23.48 -93.55
N ALA A 4 -43.72 -22.18 -93.34
CA ALA A 4 -42.69 -21.42 -94.04
C ALA A 4 -41.38 -21.60 -93.26
N SER A 5 -40.67 -22.69 -93.57
CA SER A 5 -39.24 -22.78 -93.33
C SER A 5 -38.58 -21.80 -94.31
N GLU A 6 -38.36 -20.58 -93.86
CA GLU A 6 -37.62 -19.55 -94.58
C GLU A 6 -36.18 -20.07 -94.73
N ASN A 7 -35.90 -20.77 -95.82
CA ASN A 7 -34.56 -21.21 -96.16
C ASN A 7 -33.76 -19.95 -96.49
N PHE A 8 -32.94 -19.51 -95.54
CA PHE A 8 -31.99 -18.43 -95.74
C PHE A 8 -31.05 -18.81 -96.89
N ASP A 9 -31.02 -18.00 -97.95
CA ASP A 9 -30.18 -18.29 -99.11
C ASP A 9 -28.70 -18.16 -98.72
N ILE A 10 -27.91 -19.16 -99.08
CA ILE A 10 -26.48 -19.20 -98.75
C ILE A 10 -25.75 -18.08 -99.48
N GLU A 11 -26.23 -17.71 -100.67
CA GLU A 11 -25.67 -16.62 -101.47
C GLU A 11 -25.90 -15.25 -100.81
N ASP A 12 -27.07 -15.04 -100.20
CA ASP A 12 -27.36 -13.84 -99.41
C ASP A 12 -26.46 -13.78 -98.16
N LEU A 13 -26.27 -14.90 -97.46
CA LEU A 13 -25.36 -14.96 -96.29
C LEU A 13 -23.92 -14.60 -96.66
N MET A 14 -23.44 -15.11 -97.80
CA MET A 14 -22.09 -14.79 -98.30
C MET A 14 -21.99 -13.31 -98.69
N SER A 15 -23.01 -12.76 -99.36
CA SER A 15 -23.06 -11.33 -99.71
C SER A 15 -22.98 -10.43 -98.46
N TYR A 16 -23.71 -10.76 -97.39
CA TYR A 16 -23.61 -10.03 -96.13
C TYR A 16 -22.22 -10.14 -95.48
N GLY A 17 -21.58 -11.31 -95.61
CA GLY A 17 -20.21 -11.52 -95.15
C GLY A 17 -19.20 -10.64 -95.90
N ASP A 18 -19.31 -10.58 -97.23
CA ASP A 18 -18.46 -9.74 -98.08
C ASP A 18 -18.67 -8.25 -97.81
N ASP A 19 -19.91 -7.81 -97.62
CA ASP A 19 -20.24 -6.43 -97.24
C ASP A 19 -19.62 -6.06 -95.89
N LEU A 20 -19.64 -6.97 -94.91
CA LEU A 20 -19.03 -6.76 -93.59
C LEU A 20 -17.50 -6.69 -93.69
N ILE A 21 -16.87 -7.58 -94.47
CA ILE A 21 -15.42 -7.57 -94.71
C ILE A 21 -15.01 -6.26 -95.38
N ASN A 22 -15.71 -5.86 -96.45
CA ASN A 22 -15.43 -4.61 -97.16
C ASN A 22 -15.62 -3.37 -96.27
N LEU A 23 -16.67 -3.35 -95.44
CA LEU A 23 -16.90 -2.27 -94.47
C LEU A 23 -15.73 -2.14 -93.47
N LEU A 24 -15.24 -3.28 -92.98
CA LEU A 24 -14.12 -3.34 -92.05
C LEU A 24 -12.79 -2.98 -92.73
N ASP A 25 -12.59 -3.34 -93.99
CA ASP A 25 -11.37 -3.03 -94.74
C ASP A 25 -11.28 -1.53 -95.09
N VAL A 26 -12.38 -0.91 -95.53
CA VAL A 26 -12.45 0.52 -95.90
C VAL A 26 -12.15 1.47 -94.72
N ARG A 27 -12.36 1.01 -93.47
CA ARG A 27 -12.20 1.82 -92.26
C ARG A 27 -10.99 1.44 -91.41
N ASN A 28 -10.11 0.55 -91.85
CA ASN A 28 -9.12 -0.12 -90.97
C ASN A 28 -9.78 -0.72 -89.71
N GLY A 29 -11.02 -1.18 -89.83
CA GLY A 29 -11.82 -1.72 -88.74
C GLY A 29 -11.16 -2.95 -88.10
N PHE A 30 -10.47 -3.78 -88.89
CA PHE A 30 -9.69 -4.91 -88.38
C PHE A 30 -8.55 -4.46 -87.45
N ASP A 31 -7.81 -3.40 -87.80
CA ASP A 31 -6.74 -2.86 -86.96
C ASP A 31 -7.30 -2.26 -85.66
N VAL A 32 -8.41 -1.51 -85.76
CA VAL A 32 -9.10 -0.93 -84.60
C VAL A 32 -9.61 -2.02 -83.65
N ILE A 33 -10.18 -3.10 -84.20
CA ILE A 33 -10.64 -4.25 -83.42
C ILE A 33 -9.45 -4.96 -82.76
N SER A 34 -8.36 -5.23 -83.48
CA SER A 34 -7.16 -5.85 -82.92
C SER A 34 -6.56 -5.00 -81.80
N GLN A 35 -6.45 -3.69 -82.01
CA GLN A 35 -5.97 -2.75 -80.99
C GLN A 35 -6.89 -2.71 -79.77
N SER A 36 -8.22 -2.71 -79.97
CA SER A 36 -9.19 -2.75 -78.86
C SER A 36 -9.11 -4.06 -78.06
N PHE A 37 -8.80 -5.17 -78.73
CA PHE A 37 -8.60 -6.46 -78.10
C PHE A 37 -7.32 -6.48 -77.25
N GLU A 38 -6.21 -5.95 -77.78
CA GLU A 38 -4.96 -5.80 -77.03
C GLU A 38 -5.13 -4.88 -75.81
N GLN A 39 -5.84 -3.76 -75.96
CA GLN A 39 -6.18 -2.86 -74.86
C GLN A 39 -7.04 -3.56 -73.80
N PHE A 40 -8.03 -4.34 -74.23
CA PHE A 40 -8.86 -5.13 -73.32
C PHE A 40 -8.03 -6.16 -72.56
N GLN A 41 -7.12 -6.86 -73.24
CA GLN A 41 -6.25 -7.84 -72.60
C GLN A 41 -5.30 -7.19 -71.58
N ALA A 42 -4.70 -6.05 -71.93
CA ALA A 42 -3.86 -5.27 -71.02
C ALA A 42 -4.65 -4.78 -69.79
N LEU A 43 -5.88 -4.29 -70.00
CA LEU A 43 -6.77 -3.89 -68.92
C LEU A 43 -7.11 -5.08 -68.02
N ASN A 44 -7.40 -6.24 -68.60
CA ASN A 44 -7.73 -7.44 -67.83
C ASN A 44 -6.56 -7.89 -66.95
N PHE A 45 -5.33 -7.89 -67.48
CA PHE A 45 -4.13 -8.16 -66.69
C PHE A 45 -3.92 -7.14 -65.56
N ALA A 46 -4.16 -5.85 -65.81
CA ALA A 46 -4.09 -4.82 -64.78
C ALA A 46 -5.14 -5.04 -63.69
N CYS A 47 -6.38 -5.38 -64.07
CA CYS A 47 -7.44 -5.71 -63.12
C CYS A 47 -7.11 -6.94 -62.25
N ASP A 48 -6.50 -7.97 -62.84
CA ASP A 48 -6.08 -9.17 -62.09
C ASP A 48 -4.96 -8.84 -61.10
N GLU A 49 -3.98 -8.01 -61.50
CA GLU A 49 -2.90 -7.55 -60.61
C GLU A 49 -3.46 -6.74 -59.44
N ASP A 50 -4.34 -5.76 -59.73
CA ASP A 50 -5.01 -4.93 -58.71
C ASP A 50 -5.84 -5.79 -57.75
N PHE A 51 -6.57 -6.79 -58.28
CA PHE A 51 -7.36 -7.72 -57.46
C PHE A 51 -6.48 -8.50 -56.49
N ASN A 52 -5.37 -9.07 -56.97
CA ASN A 52 -4.42 -9.82 -56.15
C ASN A 52 -3.76 -8.93 -55.09
N GLN A 53 -3.41 -7.68 -55.44
CA GLN A 53 -2.84 -6.71 -54.51
C GLN A 53 -3.83 -6.34 -53.39
N ILE A 54 -5.10 -6.07 -53.74
CA ILE A 54 -6.15 -5.77 -52.77
C ILE A 54 -6.40 -6.97 -51.87
N GLN A 55 -6.47 -8.18 -52.44
CA GLN A 55 -6.66 -9.41 -51.68
C GLN A 55 -5.53 -9.62 -50.66
N GLY A 56 -4.27 -9.45 -51.07
CA GLY A 56 -3.12 -9.52 -50.18
C GLY A 56 -3.17 -8.47 -49.06
N SER A 57 -3.55 -7.24 -49.40
CA SER A 57 -3.70 -6.14 -48.43
C SER A 57 -4.80 -6.43 -47.39
N ILE A 58 -5.92 -7.03 -47.81
CA ILE A 58 -7.00 -7.45 -46.92
C ILE A 58 -6.52 -8.54 -45.96
N GLU A 59 -5.76 -9.52 -46.46
CA GLU A 59 -5.21 -10.59 -45.63
C GLU A 59 -4.23 -10.07 -44.58
N ASP A 60 -3.36 -9.14 -44.97
CA ASP A 60 -2.43 -8.47 -44.05
C ASP A 60 -3.17 -7.62 -43.00
N CYS A 61 -4.24 -6.94 -43.38
CA CYS A 61 -5.08 -6.21 -42.43
C CYS A 61 -5.74 -7.16 -41.42
N LYS A 62 -6.24 -8.32 -41.86
CA LYS A 62 -6.77 -9.35 -40.95
C LYS A 62 -5.72 -9.85 -39.97
N LYS A 63 -4.52 -10.18 -40.45
CA LYS A 63 -3.40 -10.59 -39.58
C LYS A 63 -3.06 -9.53 -38.53
N LYS A 64 -2.99 -8.26 -38.93
CA LYS A 64 -2.75 -7.14 -38.01
C LYS A 64 -3.87 -6.98 -36.98
N LEU A 65 -5.13 -7.14 -37.40
CA LEU A 65 -6.29 -7.10 -36.51
C LEU A 65 -6.20 -8.21 -35.45
N ASP A 66 -5.87 -9.44 -35.85
CA ASP A 66 -5.76 -10.56 -34.92
C ASP A 66 -4.64 -10.35 -33.89
N VAL A 67 -3.49 -9.82 -34.31
CA VAL A 67 -2.39 -9.45 -33.41
C VAL A 67 -2.82 -8.37 -32.42
N CYS A 68 -3.51 -7.33 -32.89
CA CYS A 68 -4.02 -6.28 -32.01
C CYS A 68 -5.03 -6.83 -31.01
N LYS A 69 -5.96 -7.70 -31.45
CA LYS A 69 -6.95 -8.32 -30.58
C LYS A 69 -6.30 -9.14 -29.47
N LYS A 70 -5.31 -9.98 -29.82
CA LYS A 70 -4.54 -10.77 -28.86
C LYS A 70 -3.81 -9.89 -27.85
N LYS A 71 -3.10 -8.84 -28.29
CA LYS A 71 -2.44 -7.89 -27.39
C LYS A 71 -3.41 -7.20 -26.44
N THR A 72 -4.61 -6.89 -26.92
CA THR A 72 -5.65 -6.28 -26.10
C THR A 72 -6.12 -7.26 -25.03
N GLU A 73 -6.40 -8.51 -25.39
CA GLU A 73 -6.78 -9.57 -24.44
C GLU A 73 -5.67 -9.86 -23.41
N GLU A 74 -4.40 -9.88 -23.82
CA GLU A 74 -3.25 -10.01 -22.91
C GLU A 74 -3.16 -8.82 -21.93
N ALA A 75 -3.33 -7.59 -22.41
CA ALA A 75 -3.33 -6.40 -21.57
C ALA A 75 -4.52 -6.37 -20.57
N TYR A 76 -5.70 -6.88 -20.97
CA TYR A 76 -6.84 -7.06 -20.06
C TYR A 76 -6.62 -8.20 -19.06
N SER A 77 -5.86 -9.24 -19.39
CA SER A 77 -5.51 -10.30 -18.44
C SER A 77 -4.52 -9.84 -17.37
N ASP A 78 -3.72 -8.80 -17.65
CA ASP A 78 -2.81 -8.15 -16.70
C ASP A 78 -3.56 -7.27 -15.67
N VAL A 79 -4.88 -7.11 -15.82
CA VAL A 79 -5.78 -6.44 -14.85
C VAL A 79 -5.94 -7.23 -13.55
N ALA A 80 -5.38 -8.44 -13.44
CA ALA A 80 -5.24 -9.17 -12.17
C ALA A 80 -4.48 -8.36 -11.08
N ALA A 81 -3.77 -7.30 -11.48
CA ALA A 81 -3.15 -6.35 -10.56
C ALA A 81 -4.15 -5.46 -9.79
N GLU A 82 -5.36 -5.22 -10.29
CA GLU A 82 -6.31 -4.30 -9.65
C GLU A 82 -6.84 -4.85 -8.31
N ASP A 83 -7.19 -6.14 -8.28
CA ASP A 83 -7.61 -6.83 -7.04
C ASP A 83 -6.46 -6.92 -6.02
N GLU A 84 -5.21 -7.06 -6.48
CA GLU A 84 -4.04 -7.08 -5.61
C GLU A 84 -3.75 -5.68 -5.04
N ILE A 85 -3.91 -4.64 -5.86
CA ILE A 85 -3.78 -3.25 -5.41
C ILE A 85 -4.84 -2.92 -4.35
N GLU A 86 -6.10 -3.31 -4.56
CA GLU A 86 -7.17 -3.11 -3.57
C GLU A 86 -6.88 -3.86 -2.26
N ARG A 87 -6.42 -5.12 -2.35
CA ARG A 87 -5.99 -5.89 -1.17
C ARG A 87 -4.88 -5.19 -0.40
N LEU A 88 -3.83 -4.76 -1.08
CA LEU A 88 -2.68 -4.08 -0.47
C LEU A 88 -3.06 -2.74 0.15
N GLN A 89 -3.95 -1.97 -0.48
CA GLN A 89 -4.47 -0.72 0.08
C GLN A 89 -5.21 -0.97 1.40
N LYS A 90 -6.08 -1.99 1.43
CA LYS A 90 -6.80 -2.36 2.64
C LYS A 90 -5.84 -2.81 3.76
N GLU A 91 -4.84 -3.64 3.44
CA GLU A 91 -3.84 -4.09 4.41
C GLU A 91 -3.05 -2.91 5.00
N LEU A 92 -2.68 -1.94 4.15
CA LEU A 92 -1.99 -0.72 4.59
C LEU A 92 -2.84 0.11 5.56
N ASP A 93 -4.13 0.29 5.27
CA ASP A 93 -5.04 1.04 6.14
C ASP A 93 -5.21 0.38 7.51
N GLU A 94 -5.35 -0.96 7.53
CA GLU A 94 -5.43 -1.71 8.78
C GLU A 94 -4.13 -1.61 9.60
N GLU A 95 -2.97 -1.63 8.94
CA GLU A 95 -1.67 -1.54 9.62
C GLU A 95 -1.41 -0.14 10.17
N MET A 96 -1.81 0.91 9.45
CA MET A 96 -1.78 2.28 9.98
C MET A 96 -2.64 2.43 11.23
N GLU A 97 -3.84 1.82 11.27
CA GLU A 97 -4.70 1.85 12.46
C GLU A 97 -4.05 1.12 13.65
N ARG A 98 -3.39 -0.02 13.41
CA ARG A 98 -2.63 -0.74 14.44
C ARG A 98 -1.46 0.08 14.97
N GLU A 99 -0.70 0.73 14.09
CA GLU A 99 0.43 1.58 14.48
C GLU A 99 -0.02 2.76 15.35
N CYS A 100 -1.15 3.40 15.01
CA CYS A 100 -1.74 4.45 15.83
C CYS A 100 -2.08 3.96 17.25
N LYS A 101 -2.73 2.80 17.38
CA LYS A 101 -3.06 2.20 18.69
C LYS A 101 -1.81 1.91 19.52
N LEU A 102 -0.78 1.32 18.90
CA LEU A 102 0.49 1.03 19.57
C LEU A 102 1.21 2.31 20.03
N LYS A 103 1.16 3.38 19.23
CA LYS A 103 1.73 4.68 19.63
C LYS A 103 1.02 5.27 20.85
N ASP A 104 -0.30 5.15 20.92
CA ASP A 104 -1.07 5.61 22.08
C ASP A 104 -0.76 4.78 23.33
N GLU A 105 -0.65 3.46 23.21
CA GLU A 105 -0.23 2.59 24.31
C GLU A 105 1.18 2.92 24.80
N LEU A 106 2.13 3.13 23.88
CA LEU A 106 3.50 3.54 24.23
C LEU A 106 3.54 4.88 24.97
N ARG A 107 2.66 5.81 24.61
CA ARG A 107 2.54 7.09 25.33
C ARG A 107 2.09 6.88 26.77
N VAL A 108 1.07 6.04 26.99
CA VAL A 108 0.58 5.70 28.34
C VAL A 108 1.69 5.06 29.18
N VAL A 109 2.36 4.04 28.65
CA VAL A 109 3.48 3.36 29.33
C VAL A 109 4.61 4.34 29.67
N THR A 110 4.90 5.28 28.76
CA THR A 110 5.93 6.30 29.01
C THR A 110 5.57 7.22 30.16
N ASP A 111 4.31 7.61 30.28
CA ASP A 111 3.85 8.48 31.36
C ASP A 111 3.81 7.72 32.70
N GLU A 112 3.38 6.46 32.71
CA GLU A 112 3.47 5.58 33.89
C GLU A 112 4.92 5.39 34.37
N LEU A 113 5.87 5.22 33.45
CA LEU A 113 7.29 5.12 33.78
C LEU A 113 7.84 6.42 34.42
N LYS A 114 7.41 7.59 33.94
CA LYS A 114 7.79 8.88 34.55
C LYS A 114 7.27 8.97 35.99
N ASP A 115 6.01 8.61 36.21
CA ASP A 115 5.39 8.64 37.53
C ASP A 115 6.08 7.67 38.49
N LEU A 116 6.36 6.44 38.04
CA LEU A 116 7.08 5.45 38.83
C LEU A 116 8.51 5.91 39.17
N ASN A 117 9.19 6.55 38.22
CA ASN A 117 10.52 7.11 38.45
C ASN A 117 10.49 8.26 39.49
N ALA A 118 9.47 9.12 39.44
CA ALA A 118 9.27 10.16 40.46
C ALA A 118 9.01 9.55 41.85
N GLN A 119 8.22 8.47 41.93
CA GLN A 119 8.01 7.74 43.18
C GLN A 119 9.32 7.13 43.72
N LEU A 120 10.15 6.54 42.85
CA LEU A 120 11.44 5.98 43.24
C LEU A 120 12.34 7.04 43.86
N ILE A 121 12.44 8.22 43.24
CA ILE A 121 13.21 9.35 43.78
C ILE A 121 12.68 9.75 45.17
N SER A 122 11.37 9.89 45.32
CA SER A 122 10.74 10.24 46.60
C SER A 122 11.02 9.21 47.70
N ILE A 123 10.98 7.92 47.37
CA ILE A 123 11.29 6.83 48.31
C ILE A 123 12.76 6.90 48.74
N ASP A 124 13.70 7.16 47.82
CA ASP A 124 15.11 7.26 48.18
C ASP A 124 15.37 8.46 49.10
N GLU A 125 14.80 9.63 48.81
CA GLU A 125 14.87 10.80 49.68
C GLU A 125 14.31 10.51 51.07
N HIS A 126 13.15 9.85 51.14
CA HIS A 126 12.54 9.45 52.41
C HIS A 126 13.44 8.49 53.19
N LYS A 127 14.00 7.48 52.52
CA LYS A 127 14.94 6.51 53.11
C LYS A 127 16.19 7.18 53.66
N GLN A 128 16.74 8.16 52.94
CA GLN A 128 17.89 8.94 53.41
C GLN A 128 17.54 9.79 54.64
N SER A 129 16.37 10.44 54.62
CA SER A 129 15.87 11.25 55.74
C SER A 129 15.69 10.41 57.01
N THR A 130 15.07 9.23 56.89
CA THR A 130 14.87 8.30 58.02
C THR A 130 16.20 7.83 58.60
N LYS A 131 17.18 7.45 57.77
CA LYS A 131 18.53 7.08 58.24
C LYS A 131 19.23 8.21 59.00
N ARG A 132 19.02 9.47 58.59
CA ARG A 132 19.57 10.64 59.31
C ARG A 132 18.89 10.80 60.67
N LYS A 133 17.55 10.74 60.71
CA LYS A 133 16.77 10.83 61.96
C LYS A 133 17.13 9.73 62.96
N GLU A 134 17.29 8.49 62.51
CA GLU A 134 17.74 7.37 63.36
C GLU A 134 19.12 7.64 63.97
N ARG A 135 20.06 8.13 63.16
CA ARG A 135 21.41 8.48 63.64
C ARG A 135 21.37 9.59 64.69
N ASP A 136 20.58 10.62 64.44
CA ASP A 136 20.44 11.75 65.36
C ASP A 136 19.70 11.35 66.64
N GLY A 137 18.70 10.48 66.54
CA GLY A 137 18.01 9.86 67.68
C GLY A 137 18.98 9.07 68.56
N LEU A 138 19.76 8.16 67.98
CA LEU A 138 20.79 7.39 68.71
C LEU A 138 21.84 8.31 69.37
N ARG A 139 22.19 9.42 68.72
CA ARG A 139 23.10 10.42 69.30
C ARG A 139 22.47 11.11 70.52
N ALA A 140 21.20 11.50 70.43
CA ALA A 140 20.46 12.14 71.52
C ALA A 140 20.28 11.18 72.70
N GLU A 141 19.91 9.92 72.43
CA GLU A 141 19.75 8.88 73.44
C GLU A 141 21.06 8.62 74.19
N LYS A 142 22.19 8.44 73.48
CA LYS A 142 23.51 8.29 74.11
C LYS A 142 23.87 9.49 74.99
N LYS A 143 23.54 10.70 74.55
CA LYS A 143 23.79 11.93 75.32
C LYS A 143 22.96 11.96 76.60
N LEU A 144 21.67 11.62 76.53
CA LEU A 144 20.79 11.52 77.69
C LEU A 144 21.25 10.44 78.67
N SER A 145 21.60 9.25 78.16
CA SER A 145 22.11 8.14 78.96
C SER A 145 23.40 8.50 79.71
N MET A 146 24.32 9.21 79.05
CA MET A 146 25.52 9.75 79.68
C MET A 146 25.18 10.72 80.82
N TYR A 147 24.28 11.67 80.62
CA TYR A 147 23.88 12.61 81.68
C TYR A 147 23.23 11.89 82.85
N ALA A 148 22.25 11.01 82.60
CA ALA A 148 21.60 10.22 83.64
C ALA A 148 22.58 9.36 84.43
N SER A 149 23.65 8.86 83.80
CA SER A 149 24.69 8.07 84.48
C SER A 149 25.50 8.88 85.48
N VAL A 150 25.75 10.17 85.19
CA VAL A 150 26.52 11.10 86.04
C VAL A 150 25.64 11.72 87.12
N THR A 151 24.46 12.21 86.75
CA THR A 151 23.58 12.94 87.66
C THR A 151 22.68 12.03 88.49
N LYS A 152 22.45 10.80 88.02
CA LYS A 152 21.42 9.89 88.52
C LYS A 152 20.01 10.49 88.45
N VAL A 153 19.79 11.44 87.55
CA VAL A 153 18.50 12.11 87.36
C VAL A 153 17.96 11.84 85.95
N ILE A 154 16.69 11.45 85.87
CA ILE A 154 15.91 11.38 84.63
C ILE A 154 14.94 12.58 84.65
N PRO A 155 15.16 13.60 83.82
CA PRO A 155 14.26 14.74 83.73
C PRO A 155 12.95 14.35 83.04
N ASP A 156 11.85 14.88 83.54
CA ASP A 156 10.55 14.83 82.89
C ASP A 156 10.45 15.98 81.88
N ILE A 157 10.05 15.65 80.65
CA ILE A 157 10.06 16.57 79.49
C ILE A 157 8.65 16.95 79.03
N ASP A 158 7.61 16.48 79.70
CA ASP A 158 6.21 16.71 79.29
C ASP A 158 5.74 18.16 79.55
N GLY A 159 6.50 18.97 80.29
CA GLY A 159 6.15 20.35 80.65
C GLY A 159 7.25 21.39 80.33
N PRO A 160 7.01 22.40 79.48
CA PRO A 160 8.03 23.38 79.10
C PRO A 160 8.39 24.40 80.21
N SER A 161 7.72 24.39 81.35
CA SER A 161 7.79 25.48 82.36
C SER A 161 8.10 25.02 83.78
N LYS A 162 8.25 23.71 84.04
CA LYS A 162 8.58 23.15 85.34
C LYS A 162 9.75 22.18 85.21
N ILE A 163 10.67 22.22 86.18
CA ILE A 163 11.79 21.29 86.24
C ILE A 163 11.36 20.13 87.14
N SER A 164 10.74 19.12 86.54
CA SER A 164 10.34 17.88 87.20
C SER A 164 11.21 16.71 86.75
N GLY A 165 11.20 15.61 87.52
CA GLY A 165 11.93 14.40 87.15
C GLY A 165 12.06 13.40 88.29
N CYS A 166 12.85 12.34 88.05
CA CYS A 166 13.11 11.27 89.00
C CYS A 166 14.61 11.08 89.26
N ILE A 167 14.99 10.99 90.54
CA ILE A 167 16.36 10.69 91.00
C ILE A 167 16.45 9.18 91.30
N LEU A 168 17.49 8.53 90.81
CA LEU A 168 17.74 7.09 90.94
C LEU A 168 18.80 6.80 92.03
N PHE A 169 18.42 6.03 93.05
CA PHE A 169 19.34 5.49 94.05
C PHE A 169 19.48 3.98 93.87
N PHE A 170 20.72 3.49 93.76
CA PHE A 170 21.01 2.06 93.71
C PHE A 170 21.52 1.59 95.07
N HIS A 171 20.76 0.75 95.78
CA HIS A 171 21.21 0.14 97.04
C HIS A 171 21.17 -1.38 96.92
N HIS A 172 22.36 -2.01 96.83
CA HIS A 172 22.73 -3.43 96.81
C HIS A 172 21.87 -4.45 96.00
N PHE A 173 20.54 -4.40 96.03
CA PHE A 173 19.61 -5.22 95.22
C PHE A 173 18.29 -4.49 94.84
N SER A 174 18.16 -3.17 95.04
CA SER A 174 16.93 -2.44 94.71
C SER A 174 17.21 -1.03 94.16
N ILE A 175 16.35 -0.60 93.23
CA ILE A 175 16.33 0.76 92.65
C ILE A 175 15.25 1.54 93.39
N LEU A 176 15.64 2.64 94.06
CA LEU A 176 14.72 3.58 94.69
C LEU A 176 14.63 4.85 93.83
N SER A 177 13.43 5.23 93.41
CA SER A 177 13.18 6.41 92.60
C SER A 177 12.44 7.48 93.41
N ILE A 178 13.01 8.69 93.49
CA ILE A 178 12.39 9.84 94.15
C ILE A 178 12.00 10.87 93.10
N PHE A 179 10.72 11.25 93.06
CA PHE A 179 10.21 12.27 92.14
C PHE A 179 10.32 13.68 92.74
N PHE A 180 10.67 14.65 91.91
CA PHE A 180 10.64 16.07 92.24
C PHE A 180 9.88 16.86 91.16
N THR A 181 9.37 18.04 91.50
CA THR A 181 8.50 18.87 90.65
C THR A 181 8.80 20.35 90.85
#